data_AF-A0A7R9AUT5-F1
#
_entry.id   AF-A0A7R9AUT5-F1
#
_cell.length_a   1.000
_cell.length_b   1.000
_cell.length_c   1.000
_cell.angle_alpha   90.00
_cell.angle_beta   90.00
_cell.angle_gamma   90.00
#
_symmetry.space_group_name_H-M   'P 1'
#
loop_
_entity.id
_entity.type
_entity.pdbx_description
1 polymer ?
#
loop_
_entity_poly.entity_id
_entity_poly.type
_entity_poly.pdbx_seq_one_letter_code
_entity_poly.pdbx_strand_id
1 'polypeptide(L)'
;MMMELSHSLTLNEEALQQIPEAKRPVFVFEWLRFLDKVLVAAQKSDIKGCQKKLVEQLTQRIQESPGPPTRKLIARCLATLFSVGDTFLLFETVNKCNDILKNKDDSPSFLPTRLAAISCVGLMYEKLGRMMGRSYQETVQILVKSLRSAESQTRIEIMLTLEKVCSGMGSAVSNVHKEVYKAARPCLTDRVMAVRCAASKCLLEMLNHAPFLYTAELESLATLCFRAFDGSNYEVRCAVAKLLGALIACTQQPQKGNPAAAQNKGAKPISLEEALGVLMSGFLRGGVGFLKGTGEMIKGSSGVNREVRVGVTHAYVVFVQIMGGVWLERNLTTLLTHVLDLVANPKAASSHVDAVYSRKCINFILRSVLGRMLGEKAQASACKEITQIVAKQMASIDFNPENAKDCNQETLFSQHLLVCALQEMGSLILGLGTTAANLTTDQSLGLIEATLSVLVHPCQAARLAAAWCLRCICVAVPSQITPLIDRCVEGIENMRSSPEAIAGYSGALAAVLGGVRLSPLGVPHTKGKIIFNTAEELLRSASQNSRLSLNRTQAGWLLIGAIMTLG
;
A
#
# COMPACT_ATOMS: atom_id res chain seq x y z
N MET A 1 -27.84 37.58 -21.52
CA MET A 1 -27.11 38.64 -22.23
C MET A 1 -25.62 38.71 -21.89
N MET A 2 -25.17 39.28 -20.76
CA MET A 2 -23.71 39.55 -20.60
C MET A 2 -22.84 38.28 -20.44
N MET A 3 -23.37 37.17 -19.92
CA MET A 3 -22.66 35.86 -19.86
C MET A 3 -22.67 35.09 -21.20
N GLU A 4 -23.55 35.40 -22.15
CA GLU A 4 -23.52 34.77 -23.47
C GLU A 4 -22.35 35.30 -24.30
N LEU A 5 -21.88 36.51 -23.99
CA LEU A 5 -20.72 37.15 -24.64
C LEU A 5 -19.36 36.51 -24.28
N SER A 6 -19.33 35.60 -23.30
CA SER A 6 -18.15 34.77 -23.03
C SER A 6 -18.10 33.48 -23.86
N HIS A 7 -19.12 33.19 -24.67
CA HIS A 7 -19.20 31.99 -25.52
C HIS A 7 -18.69 32.21 -26.94
N SER A 8 -17.43 32.63 -27.05
CA SER A 8 -16.72 32.79 -28.33
C SER A 8 -15.33 32.18 -28.24
N LEU A 9 -14.74 31.83 -29.40
CA LEU A 9 -13.36 31.34 -29.45
C LEU A 9 -12.42 32.39 -28.84
N THR A 10 -12.48 33.64 -29.30
CA THR A 10 -11.68 34.74 -28.72
C THR A 10 -12.41 35.41 -27.56
N LEU A 11 -11.65 35.92 -26.58
CA LEU A 11 -12.19 36.70 -25.48
C LEU A 11 -12.74 38.02 -26.02
N ASN A 12 -13.98 38.35 -25.66
CA ASN A 12 -14.58 39.64 -25.99
C ASN A 12 -14.06 40.72 -25.01
N GLU A 13 -13.01 41.42 -25.43
CA GLU A 13 -12.34 42.45 -24.62
C GLU A 13 -13.20 43.70 -24.41
N GLU A 14 -14.05 44.06 -25.38
CA GLU A 14 -14.98 45.19 -25.25
C GLU A 14 -16.04 44.90 -24.17
N ALA A 15 -16.62 43.70 -24.21
CA ALA A 15 -17.53 43.24 -23.16
C ALA A 15 -16.82 43.16 -21.80
N LEU A 16 -15.56 42.71 -21.76
CA LEU A 16 -14.79 42.63 -20.52
C LEU A 16 -14.54 44.01 -19.91
N GLN A 17 -14.27 45.04 -20.71
CA GLN A 17 -14.06 46.41 -20.23
C GLN A 17 -15.31 47.00 -19.60
N GLN A 18 -16.49 46.68 -20.15
CA GLN A 18 -17.79 47.11 -19.64
C GLN A 18 -18.19 46.41 -18.33
N ILE A 19 -17.54 45.30 -17.97
CA ILE A 19 -17.82 44.56 -16.74
C ILE A 19 -17.10 45.21 -15.55
N PRO A 20 -17.81 45.41 -14.40
CA PRO A 20 -17.19 45.89 -13.17
C PRO A 20 -15.97 45.04 -12.77
N GLU A 21 -14.91 45.66 -12.29
CA GLU A 21 -13.63 45.01 -12.00
C GLU A 21 -13.77 43.73 -11.16
N ALA A 22 -14.60 43.77 -10.11
CA ALA A 22 -14.87 42.63 -9.24
C ALA A 22 -15.48 41.41 -9.96
N LYS A 23 -16.15 41.60 -11.10
CA LYS A 23 -16.80 40.53 -11.88
C LYS A 23 -15.97 40.05 -13.07
N ARG A 24 -14.91 40.78 -13.45
CA ARG A 24 -14.04 40.42 -14.58
C ARG A 24 -13.41 39.01 -14.44
N PRO A 25 -12.91 38.58 -13.26
CA PRO A 25 -12.36 37.23 -13.11
C PRO A 25 -13.38 36.12 -13.42
N VAL A 26 -14.66 36.33 -13.10
CA VAL A 26 -15.73 35.36 -13.35
C VAL A 26 -16.01 35.26 -14.85
N PHE A 27 -16.03 36.40 -15.56
CA PHE A 27 -16.22 36.42 -17.02
C PHE A 27 -15.07 35.69 -17.74
N VAL A 28 -13.82 35.96 -17.35
CA VAL A 28 -12.65 35.25 -17.90
C VAL A 28 -12.72 33.76 -17.59
N PHE A 29 -13.13 33.38 -16.38
CA PHE A 29 -13.29 31.97 -16.00
C PHE A 29 -14.34 31.25 -16.86
N GLU A 30 -15.51 31.86 -17.09
CA GLU A 30 -16.55 31.26 -17.94
C GLU A 30 -16.11 31.17 -19.41
N TRP A 31 -15.43 32.19 -19.94
CA TRP A 31 -14.82 32.11 -21.28
C TRP A 31 -13.83 30.95 -21.37
N LEU A 32 -12.93 30.79 -20.40
CA LEU A 32 -11.96 29.69 -20.38
C LEU A 32 -12.62 28.31 -20.27
N ARG A 33 -13.73 28.19 -19.51
CA ARG A 33 -14.51 26.94 -19.42
C ARG A 33 -15.18 26.59 -20.74
N PHE A 34 -15.73 27.59 -21.41
CA PHE A 34 -16.30 27.43 -22.75
C PHE A 34 -15.20 27.02 -23.74
N LEU A 35 -14.08 27.75 -23.75
CA LEU A 35 -12.95 27.51 -24.64
C LEU A 35 -12.35 26.11 -24.47
N ASP A 36 -12.15 25.64 -23.24
CA ASP A 36 -11.62 24.30 -22.95
C ASP A 36 -12.51 23.17 -23.53
N LYS A 37 -13.83 23.39 -23.57
CA LYS A 37 -14.77 22.44 -24.21
C LYS A 37 -14.76 22.56 -25.73
N VAL A 38 -14.80 23.79 -26.25
CA VAL A 38 -15.00 24.04 -27.68
C VAL A 38 -13.75 23.79 -28.50
N LEU A 39 -12.54 24.03 -27.97
CA LEU A 39 -11.29 23.79 -28.70
C LEU A 39 -11.15 22.36 -29.23
N VAL A 40 -11.74 21.36 -28.56
CA VAL A 40 -11.69 19.96 -28.99
C VAL A 40 -12.69 19.67 -30.12
N ALA A 41 -13.80 20.41 -30.18
CA ALA A 41 -14.90 20.18 -31.12
C ALA A 41 -14.92 21.14 -32.32
N ALA A 42 -14.24 22.30 -32.21
CA ALA A 42 -14.22 23.31 -33.25
C ALA A 42 -13.47 22.85 -34.51
N GLN A 43 -13.87 23.39 -35.66
CA GLN A 43 -13.19 23.08 -36.92
C GLN A 43 -11.79 23.68 -36.92
N LYS A 44 -10.81 22.92 -37.46
CA LYS A 44 -9.41 23.36 -37.51
C LYS A 44 -9.21 24.67 -38.27
N SER A 45 -10.05 24.96 -39.27
CA SER A 45 -10.06 26.23 -40.00
C SER A 45 -10.36 27.42 -39.10
N ASP A 46 -11.38 27.30 -38.24
CA ASP A 46 -11.83 28.37 -37.34
C ASP A 46 -10.77 28.66 -36.28
N ILE A 47 -10.16 27.60 -35.75
CA ILE A 47 -9.06 27.70 -34.79
C ILE A 47 -7.88 28.42 -35.44
N LYS A 48 -7.43 27.98 -36.62
CA LYS A 48 -6.31 28.62 -37.34
C LYS A 48 -6.56 30.10 -37.61
N GLY A 49 -7.79 30.48 -37.97
CA GLY A 49 -8.16 31.86 -38.26
C GLY A 49 -8.01 32.80 -37.06
N CYS A 50 -8.16 32.30 -35.83
CA CYS A 50 -8.09 33.12 -34.61
C CYS A 50 -6.94 32.75 -33.66
N GLN A 51 -6.10 31.77 -34.01
CA GLN A 51 -5.10 31.18 -33.12
C GLN A 51 -4.10 32.20 -32.59
N LYS A 52 -3.59 33.10 -33.43
CA LYS A 52 -2.65 34.15 -32.99
C LYS A 52 -3.25 35.01 -31.88
N LYS A 53 -4.48 35.50 -32.08
CA LYS A 53 -5.22 36.29 -31.09
C LYS A 53 -5.50 35.50 -29.82
N LEU A 54 -5.86 34.23 -29.95
CA LEU A 54 -6.07 33.34 -28.81
C LEU A 54 -4.81 33.15 -27.96
N VAL A 55 -3.65 32.92 -28.60
CA VAL A 55 -2.37 32.78 -27.89
C VAL A 55 -2.01 34.08 -27.17
N GLU A 56 -2.19 35.23 -27.81
CA GLU A 56 -1.98 36.55 -27.19
C GLU A 56 -2.87 36.75 -25.95
N GLN A 57 -4.18 36.50 -26.09
CA GLN A 57 -5.14 36.66 -25.00
C GLN A 57 -4.85 35.71 -23.83
N LEU A 58 -4.61 34.42 -24.11
CA LEU A 58 -4.28 33.43 -23.08
C LEU A 58 -2.97 33.78 -22.35
N THR A 59 -1.95 34.24 -23.08
CA THR A 59 -0.66 34.62 -22.50
C THR A 59 -0.79 35.89 -21.64
N GLN A 60 -1.64 36.85 -22.04
CA GLN A 60 -1.94 38.01 -21.22
C GLN A 60 -2.61 37.61 -19.89
N ARG A 61 -3.56 36.65 -19.92
CA ARG A 61 -4.24 36.18 -18.69
C ARG A 61 -3.29 35.50 -17.70
N ILE A 62 -2.11 35.02 -18.12
CA ILE A 62 -1.09 34.49 -17.19
C ILE A 62 -0.58 35.62 -16.27
N GLN A 63 -0.44 36.85 -16.78
CA GLN A 63 0.16 37.97 -16.07
C GLN A 63 -0.81 38.71 -15.14
N GLU A 64 -2.12 38.47 -15.27
CA GLU A 64 -3.17 39.10 -14.47
C GLU A 64 -3.47 38.37 -13.14
N SER A 65 -2.45 37.74 -12.56
CA SER A 65 -2.51 37.04 -11.28
C SER A 65 -3.71 36.07 -11.14
N PRO A 66 -3.87 35.10 -12.06
CA PRO A 66 -5.06 34.24 -12.08
C PRO A 66 -5.14 33.31 -10.86
N GLY A 67 -6.35 33.16 -10.33
CA GLY A 67 -6.63 32.21 -9.25
C GLY A 67 -6.45 30.73 -9.66
N PRO A 68 -6.43 29.77 -8.71
CA PRO A 68 -6.09 28.38 -9.00
C PRO A 68 -6.95 27.69 -10.08
N PRO A 69 -8.29 27.85 -10.12
CA PRO A 69 -9.12 27.26 -11.18
C PRO A 69 -8.84 27.86 -12.56
N THR A 70 -8.74 29.20 -12.63
CA THR A 70 -8.46 29.95 -13.86
C THR A 70 -7.12 29.56 -14.44
N ARG A 71 -6.07 29.50 -13.60
CA ARG A 71 -4.73 29.03 -13.98
C ARG A 71 -4.75 27.67 -14.68
N LYS A 72 -5.45 26.69 -14.11
CA LYS A 72 -5.55 25.35 -14.70
C LYS A 72 -6.24 25.37 -16.06
N LEU A 73 -7.27 26.20 -16.23
CA LEU A 73 -7.97 26.34 -17.50
C LEU A 73 -7.12 27.04 -18.56
N ILE A 74 -6.39 28.12 -18.22
CA ILE A 74 -5.44 28.77 -19.14
C ILE A 74 -4.44 27.75 -19.67
N ALA A 75 -3.82 26.99 -18.77
CA ALA A 75 -2.84 25.98 -19.12
C ALA A 75 -3.43 24.85 -20.02
N ARG A 76 -4.64 24.38 -19.72
CA ARG A 76 -5.36 23.40 -20.57
C ARG A 76 -5.72 23.95 -21.93
N CYS A 77 -6.20 25.19 -22.00
CA CYS A 77 -6.56 25.85 -23.25
C CYS A 77 -5.34 26.02 -24.13
N LEU A 78 -4.22 26.52 -23.61
CA LEU A 78 -2.96 26.65 -24.36
C LEU A 78 -2.47 25.30 -24.89
N ALA A 79 -2.39 24.29 -24.01
CA ALA A 79 -1.94 22.96 -24.40
C ALA A 79 -2.87 22.32 -25.46
N THR A 80 -4.18 22.53 -25.34
CA THR A 80 -5.16 22.03 -26.32
C THR A 80 -5.07 22.77 -27.64
N LEU A 81 -4.97 24.10 -27.59
CA LEU A 81 -4.86 24.97 -28.76
C LEU A 81 -3.68 24.55 -29.64
N PHE A 82 -2.50 24.37 -29.06
CA PHE A 82 -1.32 23.90 -29.82
C PHE A 82 -1.39 22.42 -30.24
N SER A 83 -2.27 21.62 -29.63
CA SER A 83 -2.48 20.23 -30.03
C SER A 83 -3.42 20.08 -31.23
N VAL A 84 -4.37 21.00 -31.40
CA VAL A 84 -5.39 20.94 -32.47
C VAL A 84 -5.14 21.97 -33.59
N GLY A 85 -4.49 23.08 -33.25
CA GLY A 85 -4.10 24.17 -34.13
C GLY A 85 -2.69 23.99 -34.71
N ASP A 86 -2.07 25.10 -35.13
CA ASP A 86 -0.67 25.13 -35.54
C ASP A 86 0.30 25.24 -34.34
N THR A 87 1.59 25.03 -34.58
CA THR A 87 2.63 25.11 -33.53
C THR A 87 3.54 26.33 -33.70
N PHE A 88 3.18 27.30 -34.54
CA PHE A 88 4.08 28.39 -34.94
C PHE A 88 4.51 29.25 -33.74
N LEU A 89 3.57 29.56 -32.85
CA LEU A 89 3.80 30.38 -31.66
C LEU A 89 4.18 29.56 -30.41
N LEU A 90 4.36 28.24 -30.53
CA LEU A 90 4.56 27.37 -29.38
C LEU A 90 5.83 27.73 -28.60
N PHE A 91 6.97 27.80 -29.30
CA PHE A 91 8.25 28.13 -28.67
C PHE A 91 8.28 29.54 -28.09
N GLU A 92 7.65 30.51 -28.76
CA GLU A 92 7.52 31.87 -28.24
C GLU A 92 6.72 31.88 -26.93
N THR A 93 5.61 31.13 -26.87
CA THR A 93 4.76 31.02 -25.68
C THR A 93 5.50 30.36 -24.51
N VAL A 94 6.27 29.30 -24.79
CA VAL A 94 7.13 28.64 -23.80
C VAL A 94 8.21 29.58 -23.29
N ASN A 95 8.87 30.32 -24.18
CA ASN A 95 9.90 31.29 -23.80
C ASN A 95 9.33 32.41 -22.92
N LYS A 96 8.15 32.95 -23.27
CA LYS A 96 7.42 33.91 -22.43
C LYS A 96 7.14 33.36 -21.03
N CYS A 97 6.72 32.09 -20.93
CA CYS A 97 6.55 31.45 -19.62
C CYS A 97 7.89 31.36 -18.88
N ASN A 98 8.95 30.90 -19.54
CA ASN A 98 10.29 30.80 -18.94
C ASN A 98 10.83 32.16 -18.46
N ASP A 99 10.55 33.25 -19.18
CA ASP A 99 10.96 34.59 -18.77
C ASP A 99 10.21 35.07 -17.52
N ILE A 100 8.91 34.74 -17.38
CA ILE A 100 8.17 34.94 -16.13
C ILE A 100 8.83 34.16 -14.98
N LEU A 101 9.27 32.92 -15.23
CA LEU A 101 9.90 32.07 -14.21
C LEU A 101 11.32 32.53 -13.81
N LYS A 102 12.03 33.26 -14.70
CA LYS A 102 13.33 33.86 -14.40
C LYS A 102 13.21 35.08 -13.49
N ASN A 103 12.03 35.69 -13.40
CA ASN A 103 11.79 36.82 -12.52
C ASN A 103 11.95 36.40 -11.04
N LYS A 104 12.74 37.17 -10.29
CA LYS A 104 13.07 36.92 -8.88
C LYS A 104 12.14 37.64 -7.90
N ASP A 105 11.06 38.27 -8.38
CA ASP A 105 10.05 38.87 -7.53
C ASP A 105 9.33 37.79 -6.71
N ASP A 106 9.66 37.71 -5.42
CA ASP A 106 9.05 36.78 -4.46
C ASP A 106 7.88 37.40 -3.68
N SER A 107 7.33 38.53 -4.16
CA SER A 107 6.15 39.14 -3.56
C SER A 107 4.91 38.24 -3.67
N PRO A 108 4.02 38.23 -2.66
CA PRO A 108 2.76 37.49 -2.72
C PRO A 108 1.88 37.88 -3.92
N SER A 109 2.01 39.12 -4.42
CA SER A 109 1.30 39.61 -5.61
C SER A 109 1.76 38.96 -6.91
N PHE A 110 3.03 38.57 -7.02
CA PHE A 110 3.59 37.92 -8.21
C PHE A 110 3.43 36.40 -8.21
N LEU A 111 3.25 35.80 -7.04
CA LEU A 111 3.10 34.36 -6.87
C LEU A 111 2.05 33.72 -7.80
N PRO A 112 0.81 34.26 -7.95
CA PRO A 112 -0.18 33.68 -8.86
C PRO A 112 0.27 33.64 -10.33
N THR A 113 0.94 34.71 -10.78
CA THR A 113 1.51 34.81 -12.13
C THR A 113 2.62 33.77 -12.35
N ARG A 114 3.54 33.64 -11.38
CA ARG A 114 4.59 32.59 -11.41
C ARG A 114 3.97 31.20 -11.47
N LEU A 115 3.02 30.92 -10.57
CA LEU A 115 2.30 29.65 -10.52
C LEU A 115 1.57 29.34 -11.83
N ALA A 116 1.01 30.35 -12.49
CA ALA A 116 0.34 30.22 -13.78
C ALA A 116 1.29 29.85 -14.90
N ALA A 117 2.45 30.51 -14.98
CA ALA A 117 3.49 30.16 -15.92
C ALA A 117 3.94 28.70 -15.73
N ILE A 118 4.26 28.29 -14.48
CA ILE A 118 4.66 26.90 -14.16
C ILE A 118 3.61 25.89 -14.66
N SER A 119 2.33 26.13 -14.35
CA SER A 119 1.24 25.23 -14.72
C SER A 119 1.05 25.13 -16.24
N CYS A 120 1.20 26.25 -16.96
CA CYS A 120 1.12 26.32 -18.42
C CYS A 120 2.22 25.47 -19.08
N VAL A 121 3.49 25.66 -18.69
CA VAL A 121 4.58 24.86 -19.27
C VAL A 121 4.38 23.38 -18.96
N GLY A 122 3.98 23.02 -17.73
CA GLY A 122 3.71 21.64 -17.35
C GLY A 122 2.67 20.96 -18.25
N LEU A 123 1.49 21.58 -18.42
CA LEU A 123 0.43 21.00 -19.26
C LEU A 123 0.80 20.97 -20.74
N MET A 124 1.56 21.95 -21.23
CA MET A 124 2.07 21.91 -22.59
C MET A 124 3.04 20.74 -22.79
N TYR A 125 3.98 20.50 -21.86
CA TYR A 125 4.88 19.34 -21.93
C TYR A 125 4.14 18.01 -21.86
N GLU A 126 3.18 17.88 -20.93
CA GLU A 126 2.36 16.67 -20.78
C GLU A 126 1.61 16.32 -22.07
N LYS A 127 0.94 17.31 -22.68
CA LYS A 127 0.04 17.08 -23.81
C LYS A 127 0.74 17.06 -25.16
N LEU A 128 1.74 17.92 -25.37
CA LEU A 128 2.41 18.09 -26.66
C LEU A 128 3.66 17.21 -26.78
N GLY A 129 4.22 16.77 -25.65
CA GLY A 129 5.38 15.88 -25.59
C GLY A 129 6.53 16.38 -26.46
N ARG A 130 7.05 15.50 -27.32
CA ARG A 130 8.23 15.77 -28.17
C ARG A 130 8.09 16.98 -29.11
N MET A 131 6.88 17.48 -29.39
CA MET A 131 6.67 18.70 -30.17
C MET A 131 7.26 19.95 -29.47
N MET A 132 7.47 19.89 -28.15
CA MET A 132 8.07 20.95 -27.35
C MET A 132 9.59 21.12 -27.57
N GLY A 133 10.21 20.31 -28.43
CA GLY A 133 11.62 20.44 -28.80
C GLY A 133 12.59 20.34 -27.62
N ARG A 134 13.69 21.10 -27.66
CA ARG A 134 14.74 21.09 -26.62
C ARG A 134 14.57 22.13 -25.52
N SER A 135 13.53 22.96 -25.55
CA SER A 135 13.26 24.00 -24.54
C SER A 135 13.05 23.43 -23.12
N TYR A 136 12.86 22.11 -22.99
CA TYR A 136 12.77 21.45 -21.68
C TYR A 136 14.04 21.62 -20.85
N GLN A 137 15.22 21.71 -21.48
CA GLN A 137 16.50 21.79 -20.74
C GLN A 137 16.55 23.08 -19.92
N GLU A 138 16.24 24.19 -20.57
CA GLU A 138 16.15 25.49 -19.92
C GLU A 138 15.03 25.51 -18.88
N THR A 139 13.85 24.99 -19.23
CA THR A 139 12.69 24.98 -18.33
C THR A 139 13.00 24.19 -17.04
N VAL A 140 13.57 22.98 -17.16
CA VAL A 140 13.95 22.14 -16.00
C VAL A 140 14.99 22.85 -15.15
N GLN A 141 16.02 23.45 -15.75
CA GLN A 141 17.04 24.20 -15.01
C GLN A 141 16.45 25.38 -14.21
N ILE A 142 15.55 26.15 -14.83
CA ILE A 142 14.86 27.27 -14.16
C ILE A 142 14.02 26.75 -12.98
N LEU A 143 13.23 25.71 -13.19
CA LEU A 143 12.37 25.11 -12.17
C LEU A 143 13.19 24.54 -11.00
N VAL A 144 14.26 23.78 -11.29
CA VAL A 144 15.15 23.20 -10.27
C VAL A 144 15.86 24.29 -9.46
N LYS A 145 16.27 25.38 -10.10
CA LYS A 145 16.85 26.54 -9.42
C LYS A 145 15.82 27.24 -8.53
N SER A 146 14.62 27.49 -9.04
CA SER A 146 13.52 28.14 -8.32
C SER A 146 13.09 27.35 -7.08
N LEU A 147 13.14 26.02 -7.15
CA LEU A 147 12.75 25.13 -6.06
C LEU A 147 13.50 25.37 -4.74
N ARG A 148 14.76 25.83 -4.79
CA ARG A 148 15.63 25.98 -3.60
C ARG A 148 15.15 27.05 -2.63
N SER A 149 14.53 28.12 -3.13
CA SER A 149 14.01 29.25 -2.33
C SER A 149 12.49 29.38 -2.38
N ALA A 150 11.81 28.49 -3.12
CA ALA A 150 10.37 28.53 -3.31
C ALA A 150 9.59 28.25 -2.02
N GLU A 151 8.50 28.99 -1.83
CA GLU A 151 7.46 28.67 -0.84
C GLU A 151 6.66 27.40 -1.21
N SER A 152 5.85 26.91 -0.27
CA SER A 152 5.25 25.58 -0.37
C SER A 152 4.40 25.34 -1.63
N GLN A 153 3.57 26.28 -2.05
CA GLN A 153 2.73 26.13 -3.25
C GLN A 153 3.57 26.06 -4.52
N THR A 154 4.60 26.90 -4.60
CA THR A 154 5.54 26.88 -5.73
C THR A 154 6.31 25.56 -5.78
N ARG A 155 6.76 25.02 -4.64
CA ARG A 155 7.41 23.69 -4.61
C ARG A 155 6.48 22.58 -5.10
N ILE A 156 5.20 22.61 -4.71
CA ILE A 156 4.19 21.65 -5.18
C ILE A 156 4.04 21.74 -6.70
N GLU A 157 3.80 22.93 -7.24
CA GLU A 157 3.56 23.11 -8.67
C GLU A 157 4.80 22.78 -9.51
N ILE A 158 6.01 23.08 -9.01
CA ILE A 158 7.27 22.69 -9.65
C ILE A 158 7.36 21.16 -9.73
N MET A 159 7.12 20.42 -8.64
CA MET A 159 7.18 18.96 -8.64
C MET A 159 6.15 18.34 -9.59
N LEU A 160 4.92 18.85 -9.61
CA LEU A 160 3.89 18.42 -10.57
C LEU A 160 4.26 18.75 -12.02
N THR A 161 4.98 19.84 -12.24
CA THR A 161 5.43 20.23 -13.57
C THR A 161 6.58 19.35 -14.06
N LEU A 162 7.53 19.02 -13.19
CA LEU A 162 8.60 18.07 -13.53
C LEU A 162 8.03 16.66 -13.80
N GLU A 163 7.02 16.24 -13.06
CA GLU A 163 6.26 15.02 -13.33
C GLU A 163 5.66 15.02 -14.74
N LYS A 164 4.95 16.09 -15.10
CA LYS A 164 4.38 16.29 -16.45
C LYS A 164 5.42 16.33 -17.57
N VAL A 165 6.57 16.96 -17.32
CA VAL A 165 7.71 16.95 -18.26
C VAL A 165 8.18 15.52 -18.49
N CYS A 166 8.37 14.73 -17.43
CA CYS A 166 8.74 13.32 -17.55
C CYS A 166 7.67 12.50 -18.27
N SER A 167 6.39 12.69 -17.96
CA SER A 167 5.29 11.96 -18.58
C SER A 167 5.17 12.22 -20.09
N GLY A 168 5.13 13.50 -20.49
CA GLY A 168 4.92 13.85 -21.90
C GLY A 168 6.16 13.65 -22.78
N MET A 169 7.37 13.85 -22.23
CA MET A 169 8.61 13.71 -23.01
C MET A 169 9.21 12.29 -22.95
N GLY A 170 8.96 11.55 -21.88
CA GLY A 170 9.49 10.22 -21.62
C GLY A 170 11.01 10.14 -21.76
N SER A 171 11.51 9.17 -22.52
CA SER A 171 12.95 8.96 -22.73
C SER A 171 13.69 10.10 -23.46
N ALA A 172 12.97 11.05 -24.08
CA ALA A 172 13.56 12.19 -24.78
C ALA A 172 14.27 13.20 -23.84
N VAL A 173 13.96 13.15 -22.54
CA VAL A 173 14.56 13.99 -21.48
C VAL A 173 15.51 13.20 -20.58
N SER A 174 16.03 12.07 -21.06
CA SER A 174 16.96 11.21 -20.31
C SER A 174 18.19 11.92 -19.77
N ASN A 175 18.67 12.97 -20.45
CA ASN A 175 19.80 13.79 -20.02
C ASN A 175 19.51 14.65 -18.77
N VAL A 176 18.24 14.98 -18.50
CA VAL A 176 17.84 15.77 -17.31
C VAL A 176 17.21 14.91 -16.20
N HIS A 177 16.91 13.63 -16.43
CA HIS A 177 16.34 12.75 -15.38
C HIS A 177 17.16 12.74 -14.09
N LYS A 178 18.50 12.75 -14.18
CA LYS A 178 19.35 12.81 -12.98
C LYS A 178 19.20 14.13 -12.21
N GLU A 179 18.98 15.23 -12.93
CA GLU A 179 18.75 16.55 -12.32
C GLU A 179 17.39 16.62 -11.63
N VAL A 180 16.34 16.13 -12.30
CA VAL A 180 14.99 16.02 -11.73
C VAL A 180 15.00 15.15 -10.46
N TYR A 181 15.66 13.99 -10.51
CA TYR A 181 15.80 13.11 -9.35
C TYR A 181 16.48 13.83 -8.17
N LYS A 182 17.60 14.53 -8.41
CA LYS A 182 18.29 15.30 -7.38
C LYS A 182 17.40 16.38 -6.76
N ALA A 183 16.55 17.03 -7.54
CA ALA A 183 15.61 18.04 -7.07
C ALA A 183 14.45 17.46 -6.26
N ALA A 184 13.94 16.29 -6.64
CA ALA A 184 12.82 15.63 -5.97
C ALA A 184 13.19 15.03 -4.60
N ARG A 185 14.45 14.61 -4.40
CA ARG A 185 14.91 13.99 -3.15
C ARG A 185 14.60 14.80 -1.87
N PRO A 186 14.99 16.09 -1.75
CA PRO A 186 14.65 16.88 -0.57
C PRO A 186 13.13 17.08 -0.43
N CYS A 187 12.41 17.20 -1.55
CA CYS A 187 10.96 17.40 -1.54
C CYS A 187 10.19 16.17 -1.03
N LEU A 188 10.72 14.95 -1.23
CA LEU A 188 10.09 13.73 -0.71
C LEU A 188 10.07 13.66 0.82
N THR A 189 10.95 14.40 1.49
CA THR A 189 11.03 14.50 2.95
C THR A 189 10.69 15.90 3.48
N ASP A 190 10.06 16.74 2.66
CA ASP A 190 9.68 18.12 3.00
C ASP A 190 8.79 18.18 4.26
N ARG A 191 8.85 19.26 5.03
CA ARG A 191 7.99 19.44 6.21
C ARG A 191 6.51 19.57 5.82
N VAL A 192 6.23 20.02 4.59
CA VAL A 192 4.88 20.17 4.05
C VAL A 192 4.44 18.88 3.36
N MET A 193 3.37 18.26 3.87
CA MET A 193 2.86 16.98 3.39
C MET A 193 2.47 17.00 1.90
N ALA A 194 1.87 18.09 1.43
CA ALA A 194 1.49 18.23 0.02
C ALA A 194 2.71 18.24 -0.93
N VAL A 195 3.86 18.78 -0.48
CA VAL A 195 5.12 18.74 -1.25
C VAL A 195 5.63 17.31 -1.34
N ARG A 196 5.58 16.53 -0.24
CA ARG A 196 5.94 15.10 -0.26
C ARG A 196 5.09 14.32 -1.26
N CYS A 197 3.78 14.55 -1.27
CA CYS A 197 2.87 13.94 -2.25
C CYS A 197 3.25 14.29 -3.69
N ALA A 198 3.52 15.56 -3.99
CA ALA A 198 3.91 15.97 -5.35
C ALA A 198 5.25 15.36 -5.78
N ALA A 199 6.25 15.35 -4.89
CA ALA A 199 7.53 14.70 -5.14
C ALA A 199 7.38 13.19 -5.37
N SER A 200 6.54 12.51 -4.59
CA SER A 200 6.30 11.07 -4.79
C SER A 200 5.65 10.75 -6.14
N LYS A 201 4.75 11.60 -6.64
CA LYS A 201 4.13 11.46 -7.97
C LYS A 201 5.15 11.67 -9.08
N CYS A 202 5.99 12.70 -8.97
CA CYS A 202 7.08 12.94 -9.90
C CYS A 202 8.03 11.73 -9.99
N LEU A 203 8.48 11.23 -8.84
CA LEU A 203 9.37 10.07 -8.80
C LEU A 203 8.69 8.79 -9.31
N LEU A 204 7.39 8.62 -9.07
CA LEU A 204 6.61 7.49 -9.55
C LEU A 204 6.54 7.50 -11.08
N GLU A 205 6.25 8.65 -11.69
CA GLU A 205 6.24 8.78 -13.15
C GLU A 205 7.62 8.56 -13.75
N MET A 206 8.68 9.03 -13.07
CA MET A 206 10.06 8.79 -13.52
C MET A 206 10.42 7.30 -13.58
N LEU A 207 9.80 6.42 -12.79
CA LEU A 207 10.07 4.97 -12.86
C LEU A 207 9.82 4.40 -14.26
N ASN A 208 8.88 4.97 -15.01
CA ASN A 208 8.57 4.55 -16.38
C ASN A 208 9.68 4.88 -17.39
N HIS A 209 10.50 5.88 -17.09
CA HIS A 209 11.43 6.49 -18.07
C HIS A 209 12.90 6.51 -17.62
N ALA A 210 13.18 6.24 -16.33
CA ALA A 210 14.49 6.38 -15.71
C ALA A 210 14.97 5.06 -15.03
N PRO A 211 15.50 4.09 -15.81
CA PRO A 211 15.91 2.77 -15.27
C PRO A 211 16.93 2.81 -14.14
N PHE A 212 17.73 3.89 -14.03
CA PHE A 212 18.71 4.03 -12.96
C PHE A 212 18.06 4.05 -11.57
N LEU A 213 16.77 4.41 -11.45
CA LEU A 213 16.05 4.47 -10.17
C LEU A 213 15.89 3.10 -9.52
N TYR A 214 15.56 2.07 -10.28
CA TYR A 214 15.38 0.69 -9.80
C TYR A 214 16.59 -0.21 -10.06
N THR A 215 17.71 0.35 -10.52
CA THR A 215 18.98 -0.37 -10.70
C THR A 215 20.07 0.19 -9.79
N ALA A 216 20.58 1.40 -10.07
CA ALA A 216 21.68 2.01 -9.32
C ALA A 216 21.22 2.73 -8.03
N GLU A 217 20.00 3.26 -7.99
CA GLU A 217 19.49 4.08 -6.89
C GLU A 217 18.42 3.37 -6.03
N LEU A 218 18.21 2.06 -6.21
CA LEU A 218 17.14 1.30 -5.57
C LEU A 218 17.13 1.49 -4.04
N GLU A 219 18.24 1.18 -3.37
CA GLU A 219 18.35 1.27 -1.91
C GLU A 219 18.27 2.71 -1.41
N SER A 220 18.86 3.64 -2.15
CA SER A 220 18.87 5.09 -1.85
C SER A 220 17.46 5.66 -1.87
N LEU A 221 16.67 5.34 -2.91
CA LEU A 221 15.29 5.78 -3.05
C LEU A 221 14.35 5.06 -2.08
N ALA A 222 14.54 3.75 -1.84
CA ALA A 222 13.77 3.02 -0.83
C ALA A 222 13.98 3.60 0.58
N THR A 223 15.23 3.88 0.95
CA THR A 223 15.59 4.52 2.23
C THR A 223 14.98 5.92 2.35
N LEU A 224 14.91 6.67 1.24
CA LEU A 224 14.24 7.96 1.23
C LEU A 224 12.72 7.82 1.41
N CYS A 225 12.08 6.80 0.83
CA CYS A 225 10.67 6.49 1.06
C CYS A 225 10.40 6.16 2.53
N PHE A 226 11.29 5.40 3.19
CA PHE A 226 11.16 5.11 4.62
C PHE A 226 11.18 6.38 5.46
N ARG A 227 12.11 7.31 5.18
CA ARG A 227 12.15 8.62 5.85
C ARG A 227 10.93 9.49 5.52
N ALA A 228 10.37 9.37 4.32
CA ALA A 228 9.20 10.14 3.91
C ALA A 228 7.90 9.70 4.63
N PHE A 229 7.87 8.49 5.18
CA PHE A 229 6.77 8.03 6.04
C PHE A 229 6.84 8.60 7.46
N ASP A 230 7.99 9.11 7.91
CA ASP A 230 8.15 9.64 9.26
C ASP A 230 7.44 11.00 9.42
N GLY A 231 6.52 11.11 10.38
CA GLY A 231 5.65 12.26 10.62
C GLY A 231 4.60 12.48 9.53
N SER A 232 4.22 11.44 8.80
CA SER A 232 3.37 11.55 7.60
C SER A 232 1.89 11.37 7.91
N ASN A 233 1.02 12.06 7.15
CA ASN A 233 -0.42 11.81 7.17
C ASN A 233 -0.82 10.65 6.25
N TYR A 234 -2.11 10.30 6.23
CA TYR A 234 -2.61 9.20 5.40
C TYR A 234 -2.32 9.37 3.90
N GLU A 235 -2.52 10.58 3.35
CA GLU A 235 -2.30 10.84 1.92
C GLU A 235 -0.85 10.62 1.49
N VAL A 236 0.10 11.13 2.28
CA VAL A 236 1.54 10.92 2.04
C VAL A 236 1.90 9.45 2.15
N ARG A 237 1.38 8.73 3.16
CA ARG A 237 1.61 7.28 3.26
C ARG A 237 1.12 6.54 2.03
N CYS A 238 -0.06 6.84 1.52
CA CYS A 238 -0.56 6.22 0.30
C CYS A 238 0.30 6.58 -0.93
N ALA A 239 0.69 7.85 -1.09
CA ALA A 239 1.46 8.29 -2.24
C ALA A 239 2.89 7.73 -2.26
N VAL A 240 3.58 7.76 -1.12
CA VAL A 240 4.94 7.21 -0.96
C VAL A 240 4.92 5.68 -1.01
N ALA A 241 3.89 5.01 -0.46
CA ALA A 241 3.75 3.56 -0.58
C ALA A 241 3.53 3.13 -2.03
N LYS A 242 2.81 3.92 -2.83
CA LYS A 242 2.68 3.68 -4.27
C LYS A 242 4.01 3.78 -4.99
N LEU A 243 4.80 4.81 -4.69
CA LEU A 243 6.16 4.95 -5.22
C LEU A 243 7.04 3.76 -4.83
N LEU A 244 7.09 3.40 -3.56
CA LEU A 244 7.94 2.31 -3.07
C LEU A 244 7.51 0.95 -3.64
N GLY A 245 6.20 0.66 -3.66
CA GLY A 245 5.68 -0.58 -4.24
C GLY A 245 5.95 -0.69 -5.74
N ALA A 246 5.78 0.41 -6.48
CA ALA A 246 6.11 0.47 -7.90
C ALA A 246 7.62 0.33 -8.16
N LEU A 247 8.46 0.95 -7.33
CA LEU A 247 9.91 0.84 -7.40
C LEU A 247 10.35 -0.64 -7.31
N ILE A 248 9.81 -1.37 -6.33
CA ILE A 248 10.08 -2.80 -6.19
C ILE A 248 9.51 -3.60 -7.36
N ALA A 249 8.31 -3.27 -7.84
CA ALA A 249 7.71 -3.94 -9.01
C ALA A 249 8.57 -3.79 -10.27
N CYS A 250 9.17 -2.62 -10.51
CA CYS A 250 10.06 -2.39 -11.64
C CYS A 250 11.30 -3.31 -11.64
N THR A 251 11.75 -3.79 -10.47
CA THR A 251 12.86 -4.76 -10.38
C THR A 251 12.46 -6.16 -10.85
N GLN A 252 11.17 -6.49 -10.80
CA GLN A 252 10.63 -7.82 -11.07
C GLN A 252 9.94 -7.94 -12.43
N GLN A 253 9.60 -6.81 -13.05
CA GLN A 253 9.04 -6.80 -14.39
C GLN A 253 10.12 -7.04 -15.45
N PRO A 254 9.84 -7.84 -16.50
CA PRO A 254 10.74 -7.91 -17.64
C PRO A 254 10.90 -6.51 -18.22
N GLN A 255 12.14 -6.07 -18.44
CA GLN A 255 12.43 -4.68 -18.83
C GLN A 255 11.65 -4.29 -20.10
N LYS A 256 10.56 -3.55 -19.90
CA LYS A 256 9.77 -2.97 -20.99
C LYS A 256 10.50 -1.72 -21.48
N GLY A 257 11.24 -1.85 -22.57
CA GLY A 257 11.70 -0.69 -23.36
C GLY A 257 13.20 -0.44 -23.39
N ASN A 258 13.94 -1.28 -24.11
CA ASN A 258 14.86 -0.88 -25.19
C ASN A 258 15.75 -2.09 -25.55
N PRO A 259 15.75 -2.57 -26.80
CA PRO A 259 16.73 -3.56 -27.27
C PRO A 259 18.19 -3.08 -27.09
N ALA A 260 18.41 -1.76 -27.01
CA ALA A 260 19.72 -1.17 -26.73
C ALA A 260 20.14 -1.23 -25.24
N ALA A 261 19.20 -1.34 -24.30
CA ALA A 261 19.51 -1.54 -22.87
C ALA A 261 19.82 -3.02 -22.57
N ALA A 262 19.36 -3.94 -23.41
CA ALA A 262 19.73 -5.36 -23.36
C ALA A 262 21.23 -5.60 -23.66
N GLN A 263 21.98 -4.60 -24.13
CA GLN A 263 23.42 -4.68 -24.34
C GLN A 263 24.26 -4.30 -23.11
N ASN A 264 23.65 -3.81 -22.02
CA ASN A 264 24.36 -3.64 -20.75
C ASN A 264 24.51 -5.01 -20.06
N LYS A 265 25.48 -5.81 -20.53
CA LYS A 265 25.90 -7.12 -20.02
C LYS A 265 26.41 -7.13 -18.56
N GLY A 266 26.19 -6.07 -17.77
CA GLY A 266 26.79 -5.87 -16.45
C GLY A 266 25.84 -5.70 -15.27
N ALA A 267 24.52 -5.54 -15.48
CA ALA A 267 23.57 -5.39 -14.38
C ALA A 267 22.89 -6.74 -14.10
N LYS A 268 23.28 -7.40 -12.99
CA LYS A 268 22.61 -8.62 -12.52
C LYS A 268 21.13 -8.30 -12.24
N PRO A 269 20.17 -9.10 -12.72
CA PRO A 269 18.77 -8.91 -12.35
C PRO A 269 18.62 -9.09 -10.83
N ILE A 270 17.88 -8.18 -10.21
CA ILE A 270 17.61 -8.21 -8.77
C ILE A 270 16.66 -9.38 -8.49
N SER A 271 17.07 -10.29 -7.62
CA SER A 271 16.25 -11.45 -7.27
C SER A 271 14.99 -11.01 -6.49
N LEU A 272 13.97 -11.86 -6.47
CA LEU A 272 12.78 -11.59 -5.64
C LEU A 272 13.14 -11.47 -4.15
N GLU A 273 14.09 -12.28 -3.67
CA GLU A 273 14.55 -12.21 -2.28
C GLU A 273 15.24 -10.88 -1.96
N GLU A 274 16.09 -10.38 -2.86
CA GLU A 274 16.74 -9.07 -2.72
C GLU A 274 15.69 -7.95 -2.70
N ALA A 275 14.72 -8.01 -3.61
CA ALA A 275 13.60 -7.05 -3.69
C ALA A 275 12.73 -7.04 -2.42
N LEU A 276 12.37 -8.22 -1.91
CA LEU A 276 11.63 -8.36 -0.65
C LEU A 276 12.49 -7.96 0.57
N GLY A 277 13.80 -8.16 0.50
CA GLY A 277 14.79 -7.72 1.48
C GLY A 277 14.80 -6.20 1.66
N VAL A 278 14.63 -5.43 0.58
CA VAL A 278 14.48 -3.97 0.65
C VAL A 278 13.27 -3.59 1.50
N LEU A 279 12.09 -4.17 1.23
CA LEU A 279 10.87 -3.89 2.01
C LEU A 279 11.00 -4.37 3.47
N MET A 280 11.62 -5.53 3.70
CA MET A 280 11.90 -6.05 5.04
C MET A 280 12.78 -5.09 5.85
N SER A 281 13.79 -4.50 5.22
CA SER A 281 14.66 -3.52 5.87
C SER A 281 13.86 -2.29 6.36
N GLY A 282 12.88 -1.83 5.57
CA GLY A 282 11.97 -0.76 5.98
C GLY A 282 11.05 -1.17 7.12
N PHE A 283 10.46 -2.37 7.04
CA PHE A 283 9.52 -2.87 8.05
C PHE A 283 10.18 -3.09 9.43
N LEU A 284 11.40 -3.62 9.44
CA LEU A 284 12.14 -4.01 10.65
C LEU A 284 13.11 -2.95 11.17
N ARG A 285 13.61 -2.04 10.32
CA ARG A 285 14.65 -1.06 10.71
C ARG A 285 14.31 0.39 10.37
N GLY A 286 13.21 0.65 9.67
CA GLY A 286 12.76 2.02 9.37
C GLY A 286 13.70 2.85 8.50
N GLY A 287 14.63 2.22 7.78
CA GLY A 287 15.60 2.93 6.93
C GLY A 287 16.74 3.62 7.67
N VAL A 288 16.96 3.32 8.95
CA VAL A 288 18.14 3.81 9.66
C VAL A 288 19.35 3.01 9.19
N GLY A 289 20.18 3.63 8.34
CA GLY A 289 21.50 3.10 7.99
C GLY A 289 22.40 3.01 9.23
N PHE A 290 23.42 2.16 9.17
CA PHE A 290 24.37 1.84 10.25
C PHE A 290 25.04 3.07 10.92
N LEU A 291 24.98 4.26 10.31
CA LEU A 291 25.73 5.46 10.73
C LEU A 291 24.94 6.47 11.58
N LYS A 292 23.67 6.25 11.92
CA LYS A 292 22.95 7.14 12.87
C LYS A 292 23.14 6.66 14.33
N GLY A 293 24.41 6.62 14.76
CA GLY A 293 24.83 6.19 16.10
C GLY A 293 25.11 7.33 17.11
N THR A 294 24.85 8.59 16.80
CA THR A 294 25.40 9.70 17.62
C THR A 294 24.44 10.83 18.00
N GLY A 295 23.11 10.63 18.03
CA GLY A 295 22.27 11.73 18.57
C GLY A 295 20.79 11.50 18.82
N GLU A 296 20.16 10.47 18.23
CA GLU A 296 18.72 10.20 18.41
C GLU A 296 18.42 9.01 19.34
N MET A 297 19.42 8.47 20.04
CA MET A 297 19.20 7.49 21.12
C MET A 297 18.63 8.11 22.40
N ILE A 298 18.41 9.43 22.44
CA ILE A 298 17.98 10.16 23.65
C ILE A 298 16.44 10.13 23.85
N LYS A 299 15.67 9.61 22.88
CA LYS A 299 14.27 9.19 23.13
C LYS A 299 14.23 7.68 23.08
N GLY A 300 14.05 7.04 24.23
CA GLY A 300 14.09 5.59 24.45
C GLY A 300 13.02 4.74 23.74
N SER A 301 12.65 5.05 22.49
CA SER A 301 11.85 4.17 21.64
C SER A 301 12.79 3.37 20.73
N SER A 302 13.19 2.19 21.19
CA SER A 302 13.97 1.21 20.42
C SER A 302 13.21 0.57 19.24
N GLY A 303 11.97 1.00 18.98
CA GLY A 303 11.10 0.48 17.92
C GLY A 303 11.07 1.36 16.67
N VAL A 304 10.89 0.72 15.51
CA VAL A 304 10.62 1.40 14.23
C VAL A 304 9.37 2.28 14.36
N ASN A 305 9.41 3.49 13.78
CA ASN A 305 8.23 4.35 13.76
C ASN A 305 7.04 3.62 13.09
N ARG A 306 5.91 3.60 13.79
CA ARG A 306 4.63 3.00 13.38
C ARG A 306 4.21 3.44 11.98
N GLU A 307 4.39 4.72 11.65
CA GLU A 307 4.02 5.27 10.34
C GLU A 307 4.84 4.68 9.20
N VAL A 308 6.13 4.44 9.45
CA VAL A 308 7.04 3.77 8.50
C VAL A 308 6.59 2.33 8.30
N ARG A 309 6.29 1.59 9.37
CA ARG A 309 5.80 0.21 9.27
C ARG A 309 4.50 0.13 8.48
N VAL A 310 3.53 1.03 8.70
CA VAL A 310 2.29 1.10 7.91
C VAL A 310 2.55 1.49 6.46
N GLY A 311 3.42 2.47 6.20
CA GLY A 311 3.79 2.87 4.85
C GLY A 311 4.39 1.70 4.05
N VAL A 312 5.32 0.95 4.66
CA VAL A 312 5.93 -0.25 4.06
C VAL A 312 4.90 -1.37 3.88
N THR A 313 3.96 -1.52 4.83
CA THR A 313 2.85 -2.48 4.71
C THR A 313 2.01 -2.18 3.47
N HIS A 314 1.66 -0.91 3.22
CA HIS A 314 0.97 -0.51 1.99
C HIS A 314 1.84 -0.74 0.74
N ALA A 315 3.16 -0.55 0.83
CA ALA A 315 4.06 -0.77 -0.29
C ALA A 315 4.12 -2.26 -0.71
N TYR A 316 4.09 -3.21 0.23
CA TYR A 316 3.93 -4.64 -0.07
C TYR A 316 2.66 -4.90 -0.89
N VAL A 317 1.53 -4.34 -0.47
CA VAL A 317 0.25 -4.51 -1.17
C VAL A 317 0.31 -3.91 -2.57
N VAL A 318 0.84 -2.69 -2.71
CA VAL A 318 0.96 -2.04 -4.04
C VAL A 318 1.90 -2.81 -4.95
N PHE A 319 3.03 -3.28 -4.45
CA PHE A 319 3.98 -4.11 -5.20
C PHE A 319 3.27 -5.32 -5.81
N VAL A 320 2.56 -6.10 -5.00
CA VAL A 320 1.86 -7.31 -5.49
C VAL A 320 0.71 -6.94 -6.43
N GLN A 321 -0.03 -5.85 -6.16
CA GLN A 321 -1.07 -5.34 -7.06
C GLN A 321 -0.55 -4.99 -8.45
N ILE A 322 0.62 -4.38 -8.55
CA ILE A 322 1.25 -4.04 -9.83
C ILE A 322 1.73 -5.30 -10.57
N MET A 323 2.22 -6.31 -9.85
CA MET A 323 2.65 -7.57 -10.46
C MET A 323 1.48 -8.46 -10.91
N GLY A 324 0.34 -8.36 -10.22
CA GLY A 324 -0.91 -9.06 -10.56
C GLY A 324 -1.00 -10.50 -10.02
N GLY A 325 -2.20 -11.07 -10.09
CA GLY A 325 -2.53 -12.38 -9.51
C GLY A 325 -1.73 -13.54 -10.10
N VAL A 326 -1.50 -13.55 -11.42
CA VAL A 326 -0.73 -14.62 -12.09
C VAL A 326 0.72 -14.66 -11.60
N TRP A 327 1.33 -13.49 -11.37
CA TRP A 327 2.67 -13.43 -10.81
C TRP A 327 2.70 -13.91 -9.36
N LEU A 328 1.69 -13.52 -8.58
CA LEU A 328 1.54 -13.95 -7.19
C LEU A 328 1.41 -15.47 -7.06
N GLU A 329 0.58 -16.11 -7.89
CA GLU A 329 0.41 -17.57 -7.89
C GLU A 329 1.74 -18.30 -8.12
N ARG A 330 2.60 -17.78 -9.00
CA ARG A 330 3.92 -18.36 -9.30
C ARG A 330 4.94 -18.19 -8.18
N ASN A 331 4.79 -17.15 -7.35
CA ASN A 331 5.75 -16.77 -6.31
C ASN A 331 5.15 -16.89 -4.90
N LEU A 332 4.04 -17.64 -4.76
CA LEU A 332 3.20 -17.66 -3.58
C LEU A 332 3.96 -18.11 -2.34
N THR A 333 4.66 -19.25 -2.42
CA THR A 333 5.49 -19.79 -1.34
C THR A 333 6.52 -18.80 -0.83
N THR A 334 7.29 -18.19 -1.75
CA THR A 334 8.35 -17.23 -1.41
C THR A 334 7.78 -15.99 -0.75
N LEU A 335 6.71 -15.41 -1.31
CA LEU A 335 6.09 -14.22 -0.74
C LEU A 335 5.46 -14.49 0.63
N LEU A 336 4.73 -15.61 0.75
CA LEU A 336 4.02 -15.97 1.98
C LEU A 336 5.01 -16.25 3.12
N THR A 337 6.04 -17.05 2.86
CA THR A 337 7.13 -17.32 3.83
C THR A 337 7.79 -16.02 4.26
N HIS A 338 8.18 -15.18 3.31
CA HIS A 338 8.79 -13.88 3.58
C HIS A 338 7.91 -12.99 4.48
N VAL A 339 6.64 -12.81 4.11
CA VAL A 339 5.72 -11.92 4.83
C VAL A 339 5.42 -12.43 6.24
N LEU A 340 5.34 -13.74 6.43
CA LEU A 340 5.15 -14.36 7.73
C LEU A 340 6.41 -14.29 8.61
N ASP A 341 7.60 -14.43 8.03
CA ASP A 341 8.87 -14.31 8.74
C ASP A 341 9.12 -12.89 9.26
N LEU A 342 8.51 -11.87 8.65
CA LEU A 342 8.57 -10.49 9.16
C LEU A 342 8.05 -10.40 10.59
N VAL A 343 6.95 -11.09 10.93
CA VAL A 343 6.36 -11.03 12.28
C VAL A 343 7.00 -12.02 13.25
N ALA A 344 7.63 -13.09 12.73
CA ALA A 344 8.48 -13.98 13.53
C ALA A 344 9.81 -13.31 13.92
N ASN A 345 10.19 -12.20 13.28
CA ASN A 345 11.42 -11.50 13.62
C ASN A 345 11.30 -10.78 14.98
N PRO A 346 12.25 -10.96 15.92
CA PRO A 346 12.24 -10.28 17.22
C PRO A 346 12.12 -8.76 17.13
N LYS A 347 12.68 -8.14 16.07
CA LYS A 347 12.60 -6.68 15.85
C LYS A 347 11.19 -6.19 15.50
N ALA A 348 10.32 -7.08 15.00
CA ALA A 348 8.91 -6.76 14.76
C ALA A 348 8.06 -6.87 16.04
N ALA A 349 8.59 -7.51 17.09
CA ALA A 349 7.86 -7.87 18.30
C ALA A 349 8.66 -7.52 19.59
N SER A 350 9.40 -6.41 19.57
CA SER A 350 10.18 -5.90 20.71
C SER A 350 9.35 -5.66 21.98
N SER A 351 8.05 -5.41 21.82
CA SER A 351 7.08 -5.32 22.89
C SER A 351 5.77 -6.00 22.48
N HIS A 352 4.90 -6.29 23.44
CA HIS A 352 3.57 -6.84 23.13
C HIS A 352 2.77 -5.92 22.19
N VAL A 353 2.87 -4.60 22.37
CA VAL A 353 2.20 -3.61 21.52
C VAL A 353 2.74 -3.67 20.09
N ASP A 354 4.07 -3.74 19.93
CA ASP A 354 4.70 -3.86 18.61
C ASP A 354 4.31 -5.18 17.93
N ALA A 355 4.23 -6.27 18.69
CA ALA A 355 3.81 -7.57 18.17
C ALA A 355 2.35 -7.55 17.67
N VAL A 356 1.43 -6.94 18.42
CA VAL A 356 0.03 -6.79 17.98
C VAL A 356 -0.06 -5.91 16.73
N TYR A 357 0.71 -4.82 16.69
CA TYR A 357 0.74 -3.93 15.55
C TYR A 357 1.31 -4.60 14.29
N SER A 358 2.41 -5.33 14.42
CA SER A 358 3.00 -6.12 13.32
C SER A 358 2.03 -7.16 12.80
N ARG A 359 1.35 -7.90 13.69
CA ARG A 359 0.31 -8.86 13.28
C ARG A 359 -0.79 -8.20 12.46
N LYS A 360 -1.25 -7.00 12.84
CA LYS A 360 -2.23 -6.23 12.06
C LYS A 360 -1.69 -5.85 10.68
N CYS A 361 -0.44 -5.43 10.58
CA CYS A 361 0.21 -5.15 9.30
C CYS A 361 0.30 -6.39 8.40
N ILE A 362 0.77 -7.51 8.94
CA ILE A 362 0.90 -8.77 8.18
C ILE A 362 -0.46 -9.28 7.72
N ASN A 363 -1.45 -9.32 8.61
CA ASN A 363 -2.81 -9.70 8.24
C ASN A 363 -3.42 -8.77 7.19
N PHE A 364 -3.10 -7.47 7.23
CA PHE A 364 -3.54 -6.54 6.18
C PHE A 364 -2.91 -6.86 4.82
N ILE A 365 -1.62 -7.23 4.78
CA ILE A 365 -0.95 -7.68 3.54
C ILE A 365 -1.63 -8.94 3.03
N LEU A 366 -1.70 -9.97 3.87
CA LEU A 366 -2.27 -11.27 3.51
C LEU A 366 -3.71 -11.14 3.02
N ARG A 367 -4.57 -10.43 3.76
CA ARG A 367 -5.98 -10.26 3.39
C ARG A 367 -6.16 -9.44 2.11
N SER A 368 -5.32 -8.41 1.91
CA SER A 368 -5.40 -7.57 0.71
C SER A 368 -4.92 -8.28 -0.54
N VAL A 369 -3.94 -9.18 -0.39
CA VAL A 369 -3.28 -9.86 -1.51
C VAL A 369 -3.94 -11.21 -1.80
N LEU A 370 -4.14 -12.06 -0.80
CA LEU A 370 -4.74 -13.38 -0.96
C LEU A 370 -6.27 -13.29 -1.02
N GLY A 371 -6.89 -12.67 -0.03
CA GLY A 371 -8.36 -12.66 0.07
C GLY A 371 -9.09 -11.74 -0.91
N ARG A 372 -8.46 -10.67 -1.42
CA ARG A 372 -9.12 -9.69 -2.31
C ARG A 372 -8.67 -9.74 -3.77
N MET A 373 -7.44 -10.17 -4.05
CA MET A 373 -6.94 -10.18 -5.44
C MET A 373 -7.03 -11.56 -6.10
N LEU A 374 -6.87 -12.65 -5.35
CA LEU A 374 -6.92 -13.99 -5.90
C LEU A 374 -8.37 -14.47 -6.07
N GLY A 375 -8.63 -15.19 -7.16
CA GLY A 375 -9.86 -15.96 -7.33
C GLY A 375 -9.86 -17.25 -6.50
N GLU A 376 -11.02 -17.89 -6.37
CA GLU A 376 -11.24 -19.05 -5.48
C GLU A 376 -10.20 -20.17 -5.64
N LYS A 377 -9.86 -20.55 -6.88
CA LYS A 377 -8.85 -21.59 -7.15
C LYS A 377 -7.49 -21.24 -6.53
N ALA A 378 -7.05 -19.99 -6.70
CA ALA A 378 -5.77 -19.53 -6.20
C ALA A 378 -5.79 -19.30 -4.68
N GLN A 379 -6.94 -18.89 -4.13
CA GLN A 379 -7.16 -18.85 -2.67
C GLN A 379 -7.08 -20.25 -2.05
N ALA A 380 -7.62 -21.28 -2.71
CA ALA A 380 -7.49 -22.66 -2.27
C ALA A 380 -6.01 -23.12 -2.27
N SER A 381 -5.24 -22.77 -3.32
CA SER A 381 -3.78 -23.01 -3.34
C SER A 381 -3.04 -22.28 -2.22
N ALA A 382 -3.40 -21.02 -1.93
CA ALA A 382 -2.83 -20.28 -0.81
C ALA A 382 -3.15 -20.92 0.54
N CYS A 383 -4.36 -21.44 0.72
CA CYS A 383 -4.73 -22.19 1.92
C CYS A 383 -3.89 -23.47 2.09
N LYS A 384 -3.59 -24.17 0.98
CA LYS A 384 -2.69 -25.34 1.00
C LYS A 384 -1.28 -24.95 1.44
N GLU A 385 -0.75 -23.88 0.90
CA GLU A 385 0.59 -23.38 1.26
C GLU A 385 0.67 -22.95 2.73
N ILE A 386 -0.33 -22.20 3.21
CA ILE A 386 -0.40 -21.80 4.63
C ILE A 386 -0.44 -23.03 5.55
N THR A 387 -1.20 -24.07 5.16
CA THR A 387 -1.27 -25.33 5.91
C THR A 387 0.11 -25.98 6.04
N GLN A 388 0.86 -26.06 4.95
CA GLN A 388 2.20 -26.62 4.94
C GLN A 388 3.18 -25.82 5.81
N ILE A 389 3.09 -24.48 5.77
CA ILE A 389 3.89 -23.60 6.62
C ILE A 389 3.56 -23.83 8.10
N VAL A 390 2.27 -23.92 8.46
CA VAL A 390 1.84 -24.20 9.84
C VAL A 390 2.37 -25.55 10.32
N ALA A 391 2.21 -26.60 9.52
CA ALA A 391 2.70 -27.95 9.85
C ALA A 391 4.22 -27.96 10.03
N LYS A 392 4.96 -27.31 9.13
CA LYS A 392 6.42 -27.18 9.21
C LYS A 392 6.86 -26.44 10.46
N GLN A 393 6.18 -25.35 10.83
CA GLN A 393 6.50 -24.63 12.05
C GLN A 393 6.25 -25.51 13.28
N MET A 394 5.09 -26.14 13.38
CA MET A 394 4.77 -27.01 14.51
C MET A 394 5.73 -28.19 14.65
N ALA A 395 6.22 -28.76 13.54
CA ALA A 395 7.23 -29.82 13.56
C ALA A 395 8.63 -29.34 14.01
N SER A 396 8.90 -28.03 13.97
CA SER A 396 10.18 -27.46 14.43
C SER A 396 10.24 -27.21 15.95
N ILE A 397 9.11 -27.33 16.64
CA ILE A 397 9.01 -27.08 18.08
C ILE A 397 9.23 -28.38 18.85
N ASP A 398 10.23 -28.40 19.73
CA ASP A 398 10.42 -29.48 20.70
C ASP A 398 9.49 -29.26 21.91
N PHE A 399 8.54 -30.18 22.10
CA PHE A 399 7.57 -30.15 23.21
C PHE A 399 8.07 -30.89 24.46
N ASN A 400 9.32 -31.35 24.48
CA ASN A 400 9.85 -32.13 25.61
C ASN A 400 9.90 -31.28 26.90
N PRO A 401 9.21 -31.69 27.98
CA PRO A 401 9.11 -30.90 29.22
C PRO A 401 10.43 -30.65 29.96
N GLU A 402 11.50 -31.41 29.69
CA GLU A 402 12.84 -31.13 30.24
C GLU A 402 13.51 -29.91 29.59
N ASN A 403 13.23 -29.67 28.30
CA ASN A 403 13.70 -28.52 27.53
C ASN A 403 12.72 -27.32 27.59
N ALA A 404 11.46 -27.56 27.97
CA ALA A 404 10.39 -26.56 27.97
C ALA A 404 10.40 -25.57 29.14
N LYS A 405 11.32 -25.72 30.11
CA LYS A 405 11.42 -24.79 31.27
C LYS A 405 11.86 -23.39 30.87
N ASP A 406 12.61 -23.28 29.77
CA ASP A 406 12.92 -22.02 29.12
C ASP A 406 12.25 -22.05 27.74
N CYS A 407 11.05 -21.46 27.62
CA CYS A 407 10.41 -21.34 26.31
C CYS A 407 11.36 -20.57 25.39
N ASN A 408 12.00 -21.26 24.45
CA ASN A 408 13.02 -20.67 23.58
C ASN A 408 12.48 -19.39 22.96
N GLN A 409 13.30 -18.34 22.91
CA GLN A 409 12.90 -17.05 22.32
C GLN A 409 12.34 -17.25 20.91
N GLU A 410 12.88 -18.19 20.16
CA GLU A 410 12.39 -18.58 18.84
C GLU A 410 10.93 -19.09 18.86
N THR A 411 10.57 -19.95 19.82
CA THR A 411 9.19 -20.43 20.03
C THR A 411 8.24 -19.30 20.45
N LEU A 412 8.74 -18.35 21.25
CA LEU A 412 7.97 -17.17 21.65
C LEU A 412 7.69 -16.23 20.46
N PHE A 413 8.61 -16.08 19.52
CA PHE A 413 8.38 -15.22 18.35
C PHE A 413 7.65 -15.93 17.21
N SER A 414 7.88 -17.24 17.02
CA SER A 414 7.19 -18.05 16.00
C SER A 414 5.67 -18.12 16.22
N GLN A 415 5.20 -17.92 17.47
CA GLN A 415 3.78 -17.83 17.77
C GLN A 415 3.07 -16.77 16.90
N HIS A 416 3.74 -15.66 16.57
CA HIS A 416 3.10 -14.57 15.83
C HIS A 416 2.90 -14.92 14.36
N LEU A 417 3.80 -15.72 13.79
CA LEU A 417 3.65 -16.31 12.47
C LEU A 417 2.42 -17.21 12.45
N LEU A 418 2.32 -18.14 13.41
CA LEU A 418 1.17 -19.05 13.53
C LEU A 418 -0.15 -18.28 13.67
N VAL A 419 -0.17 -17.21 14.47
CA VAL A 419 -1.35 -16.35 14.62
C VAL A 419 -1.78 -15.75 13.29
N CYS A 420 -0.86 -15.15 12.52
CA CYS A 420 -1.22 -14.52 11.23
C CYS A 420 -1.63 -15.56 10.19
N ALA A 421 -0.88 -16.67 10.10
CA ALA A 421 -1.14 -17.77 9.19
C ALA A 421 -2.55 -18.36 9.41
N LEU A 422 -2.88 -18.73 10.65
CA LEU A 422 -4.19 -19.31 10.99
C LEU A 422 -5.34 -18.30 10.82
N GLN A 423 -5.11 -17.02 11.10
CA GLN A 423 -6.11 -15.98 10.88
C GLN A 423 -6.41 -15.75 9.40
N GLU A 424 -5.39 -15.77 8.53
CA GLU A 424 -5.63 -15.70 7.09
C GLU A 424 -6.25 -17.01 6.57
N MET A 425 -5.75 -18.17 6.99
CA MET A 425 -6.31 -19.47 6.60
C MET A 425 -7.81 -19.56 6.90
N GLY A 426 -8.23 -19.21 8.12
CA GLY A 426 -9.65 -19.17 8.47
C GLY A 426 -10.44 -18.13 7.66
N SER A 427 -9.84 -16.97 7.36
CA SER A 427 -10.47 -15.93 6.52
C SER A 427 -10.64 -16.35 5.06
N LEU A 428 -9.71 -17.13 4.51
CA LEU A 428 -9.81 -17.72 3.17
C LEU A 428 -10.86 -18.82 3.13
N ILE A 429 -10.87 -19.71 4.14
CA ILE A 429 -11.87 -20.78 4.25
C ILE A 429 -13.29 -20.22 4.33
N LEU A 430 -13.50 -19.16 5.12
CA LEU A 430 -14.79 -18.45 5.15
C LEU A 430 -15.15 -17.83 3.80
N GLY A 431 -14.17 -17.30 3.06
CA GLY A 431 -14.38 -16.72 1.73
C GLY A 431 -14.74 -17.77 0.67
N LEU A 432 -14.12 -18.95 0.74
CA LEU A 432 -14.38 -20.10 -0.13
C LEU A 432 -15.75 -20.75 0.17
N GLY A 433 -16.23 -20.64 1.42
CA GLY A 433 -17.50 -21.23 1.85
C GLY A 433 -17.51 -22.75 1.64
N THR A 434 -18.58 -23.29 1.07
CA THR A 434 -18.75 -24.74 0.88
C THR A 434 -17.70 -25.36 -0.04
N THR A 435 -17.07 -24.59 -0.94
CA THR A 435 -15.99 -25.10 -1.80
C THR A 435 -14.74 -25.50 -1.01
N ALA A 436 -14.59 -24.99 0.23
CA ALA A 436 -13.53 -25.39 1.14
C ALA A 436 -13.65 -26.86 1.59
N ALA A 437 -14.78 -27.53 1.37
CA ALA A 437 -14.95 -28.95 1.69
C ALA A 437 -13.83 -29.81 1.09
N ASN A 438 -13.44 -29.54 -0.16
CA ASN A 438 -12.35 -30.25 -0.85
C ASN A 438 -11.00 -30.13 -0.11
N LEU A 439 -10.74 -29.01 0.56
CA LEU A 439 -9.51 -28.81 1.35
C LEU A 439 -9.56 -29.58 2.67
N THR A 440 -10.75 -29.71 3.27
CA THR A 440 -10.93 -30.42 4.55
C THR A 440 -10.92 -31.94 4.39
N THR A 441 -11.35 -32.46 3.24
CA THR A 441 -11.39 -33.90 2.97
C THR A 441 -10.07 -34.44 2.40
N ASP A 442 -9.18 -33.57 1.92
CA ASP A 442 -7.88 -33.93 1.37
C ASP A 442 -6.93 -34.38 2.49
N GLN A 443 -6.85 -35.69 2.71
CA GLN A 443 -5.99 -36.29 3.73
C GLN A 443 -4.50 -36.01 3.48
N SER A 444 -4.08 -35.83 2.21
CA SER A 444 -2.69 -35.55 1.88
C SER A 444 -2.25 -34.15 2.33
N LEU A 445 -3.20 -33.22 2.43
CA LEU A 445 -2.95 -31.87 2.91
C LEU A 445 -2.89 -31.80 4.44
N GLY A 446 -3.70 -32.59 5.14
CA GLY A 446 -3.73 -32.63 6.60
C GLY A 446 -4.13 -31.29 7.25
N LEU A 447 -5.00 -30.50 6.63
CA LEU A 447 -5.35 -29.14 7.09
C LEU A 447 -5.87 -29.09 8.52
N ILE A 448 -6.82 -29.98 8.83
CA ILE A 448 -7.37 -30.09 10.18
C ILE A 448 -6.28 -30.52 11.16
N GLU A 449 -5.38 -31.42 10.76
CA GLU A 449 -4.29 -31.92 11.61
C GLU A 449 -3.26 -30.87 11.93
N ALA A 450 -2.82 -30.13 10.91
CA ALA A 450 -1.92 -29.00 11.09
C ALA A 450 -2.54 -27.98 12.06
N THR A 451 -3.84 -27.69 11.93
CA THR A 451 -4.54 -26.74 12.81
C THR A 451 -4.68 -27.27 14.25
N LEU A 452 -5.08 -28.53 14.42
CA LEU A 452 -5.23 -29.16 15.73
C LEU A 452 -3.89 -29.27 16.47
N SER A 453 -2.78 -29.51 15.75
CA SER A 453 -1.45 -29.58 16.35
C SER A 453 -1.08 -28.28 17.08
N VAL A 454 -1.55 -27.12 16.62
CA VAL A 454 -1.29 -25.83 17.25
C VAL A 454 -2.03 -25.66 18.59
N LEU A 455 -3.06 -26.48 18.88
CA LEU A 455 -3.80 -26.40 20.15
C LEU A 455 -2.97 -26.79 21.36
N VAL A 456 -1.83 -27.48 21.19
CA VAL A 456 -0.91 -27.78 22.29
C VAL A 456 0.27 -26.81 22.36
N HIS A 457 0.26 -25.74 21.56
CA HIS A 457 1.33 -24.75 21.54
C HIS A 457 1.46 -24.02 22.91
N PRO A 458 2.68 -23.78 23.43
CA PRO A 458 2.87 -23.15 24.75
C PRO A 458 2.20 -21.77 24.84
N CYS A 459 2.29 -20.99 23.75
CA CYS A 459 1.68 -19.66 23.69
C CYS A 459 0.16 -19.71 23.48
N GLN A 460 -0.60 -19.08 24.38
CA GLN A 460 -2.06 -18.98 24.31
C GLN A 460 -2.57 -18.30 23.03
N ALA A 461 -1.86 -17.30 22.51
CA ALA A 461 -2.29 -16.59 21.31
C ALA A 461 -2.37 -17.51 20.07
N ALA A 462 -1.40 -18.42 19.91
CA ALA A 462 -1.41 -19.40 18.83
C ALA A 462 -2.57 -20.39 18.98
N ARG A 463 -2.79 -20.90 20.20
CA ARG A 463 -3.92 -21.79 20.52
C ARG A 463 -5.28 -21.16 20.21
N LEU A 464 -5.47 -19.89 20.57
CA LEU A 464 -6.71 -19.15 20.26
C LEU A 464 -6.88 -18.88 18.76
N ALA A 465 -5.80 -18.61 18.03
CA ALA A 465 -5.86 -18.46 16.58
C ALA A 465 -6.24 -19.78 15.88
N ALA A 466 -5.74 -20.92 16.37
CA ALA A 466 -6.11 -22.25 15.89
C ALA A 466 -7.58 -22.56 16.19
N ALA A 467 -8.04 -22.32 17.42
CA ALA A 467 -9.45 -22.45 17.79
C ALA A 467 -10.38 -21.60 16.90
N TRP A 468 -9.99 -20.36 16.61
CA TRP A 468 -10.72 -19.50 15.68
C TRP A 468 -10.71 -20.05 14.25
N CYS A 469 -9.59 -20.58 13.77
CA CYS A 469 -9.51 -21.20 12.44
C CYS A 469 -10.40 -22.45 12.32
N LEU A 470 -10.42 -23.31 13.36
CA LEU A 470 -11.32 -24.47 13.43
C LEU A 470 -12.80 -24.05 13.41
N ARG A 471 -13.15 -22.99 14.13
CA ARG A 471 -14.48 -22.39 14.04
C ARG A 471 -14.79 -21.94 12.61
N CYS A 472 -13.87 -21.26 11.93
CA CYS A 472 -14.06 -20.84 10.54
C CYS A 472 -14.29 -22.04 9.60
N ILE A 473 -13.56 -23.14 9.79
CA ILE A 473 -13.78 -24.40 9.07
C ILE A 473 -15.19 -24.92 9.32
N CYS A 474 -15.64 -25.00 10.56
CA CYS A 474 -16.99 -25.45 10.91
C CYS A 474 -18.10 -24.56 10.34
N VAL A 475 -17.89 -23.25 10.29
CA VAL A 475 -18.87 -22.31 9.71
C VAL A 475 -18.96 -22.47 8.20
N ALA A 476 -17.82 -22.64 7.50
CA ALA A 476 -17.78 -22.86 6.06
C ALA A 476 -18.24 -24.27 5.64
N VAL A 477 -17.89 -25.28 6.45
CA VAL A 477 -18.15 -26.71 6.22
C VAL A 477 -18.79 -27.33 7.47
N PRO A 478 -20.11 -27.16 7.67
CA PRO A 478 -20.83 -27.66 8.85
C PRO A 478 -20.66 -29.15 9.16
N SER A 479 -20.40 -29.99 8.17
CA SER A 479 -20.17 -31.43 8.37
C SER A 479 -18.95 -31.73 9.25
N GLN A 480 -18.03 -30.77 9.42
CA GLN A 480 -16.84 -30.90 10.27
C GLN A 480 -17.13 -30.65 11.76
N ILE A 481 -18.31 -30.13 12.13
CA ILE A 481 -18.62 -29.78 13.53
C ILE A 481 -18.55 -31.01 14.45
N THR A 482 -19.29 -32.07 14.13
CA THR A 482 -19.34 -33.28 14.97
C THR A 482 -17.97 -33.98 15.05
N PRO A 483 -17.26 -34.25 13.93
CA PRO A 483 -15.91 -34.81 13.98
C PRO A 483 -14.94 -33.97 14.82
N LEU A 484 -14.96 -32.64 14.68
CA LEU A 484 -14.06 -31.78 15.46
C LEU A 484 -14.38 -31.76 16.95
N ILE A 485 -15.67 -31.85 17.32
CA ILE A 485 -16.07 -32.00 18.73
C ILE A 485 -15.48 -33.29 19.29
N ASP A 486 -15.68 -34.42 18.62
CA ASP A 486 -15.21 -35.73 19.10
C ASP A 486 -13.69 -35.75 19.30
N ARG A 487 -12.96 -35.22 18.32
CA ARG A 487 -11.50 -35.13 18.37
C ARG A 487 -10.98 -34.19 19.45
N CYS A 488 -11.68 -33.09 19.74
CA CYS A 488 -11.26 -32.21 20.81
C CYS A 488 -11.56 -32.79 22.20
N VAL A 489 -12.67 -33.52 22.36
CA VAL A 489 -12.97 -34.26 23.59
C VAL A 489 -11.91 -35.34 23.82
N GLU A 490 -11.63 -36.17 22.81
CA GLU A 490 -10.57 -37.18 22.85
C GLU A 490 -9.20 -36.55 23.14
N GLY A 491 -8.89 -35.38 22.56
CA GLY A 491 -7.67 -34.63 22.84
C GLY A 491 -7.54 -34.21 24.30
N ILE A 492 -8.62 -33.75 24.94
CA ILE A 492 -8.64 -33.45 26.38
C ILE A 492 -8.40 -34.73 27.19
N GLU A 493 -9.00 -35.85 26.78
CA GLU A 493 -8.90 -37.13 27.48
C GLU A 493 -7.51 -37.76 27.40
N ASN A 494 -6.89 -37.72 26.23
CA ASN A 494 -5.57 -38.29 25.98
C ASN A 494 -4.45 -37.43 26.60
N MET A 495 -4.66 -36.11 26.75
CA MET A 495 -3.67 -35.17 27.28
C MET A 495 -4.08 -34.48 28.59
N ARG A 496 -4.78 -35.22 29.47
CA ARG A 496 -5.26 -34.74 30.79
C ARG A 496 -4.19 -34.19 31.73
N SER A 497 -2.91 -34.43 31.45
CA SER A 497 -1.74 -34.00 32.22
C SER A 497 -1.08 -32.72 31.69
N SER A 498 -1.44 -32.27 30.49
CA SER A 498 -0.92 -31.05 29.85
C SER A 498 -1.86 -29.85 30.07
N PRO A 499 -1.39 -28.79 30.75
CA PRO A 499 -2.11 -27.52 30.86
C PRO A 499 -2.51 -26.92 29.51
N GLU A 500 -1.57 -26.94 28.56
CA GLU A 500 -1.68 -26.31 27.25
C GLU A 500 -2.75 -27.00 26.41
N ALA A 501 -2.74 -28.34 26.40
CA ALA A 501 -3.72 -29.16 25.71
C ALA A 501 -5.14 -28.93 26.26
N ILE A 502 -5.31 -28.99 27.60
CA ILE A 502 -6.62 -28.75 28.23
C ILE A 502 -7.19 -27.39 27.80
N ALA A 503 -6.39 -26.33 27.91
CA ALA A 503 -6.85 -24.99 27.56
C ALA A 503 -6.99 -24.77 26.03
N GLY A 504 -6.20 -25.46 25.20
CA GLY A 504 -6.29 -25.40 23.74
C GLY A 504 -7.54 -26.09 23.19
N TYR A 505 -7.74 -27.36 23.53
CA TYR A 505 -8.90 -28.13 23.07
C TYR A 505 -10.22 -27.61 23.64
N SER A 506 -10.26 -27.16 24.90
CA SER A 506 -11.45 -26.50 25.45
C SER A 506 -11.75 -25.18 24.73
N GLY A 507 -10.73 -24.40 24.38
CA GLY A 507 -10.86 -23.21 23.54
C GLY A 507 -11.40 -23.53 22.15
N ALA A 508 -10.91 -24.60 21.52
CA ALA A 508 -11.40 -25.07 20.23
C ALA A 508 -12.87 -25.52 20.28
N LEU A 509 -13.25 -26.33 21.28
CA LEU A 509 -14.64 -26.73 21.52
C LEU A 509 -15.54 -25.50 21.70
N ALA A 510 -15.13 -24.54 22.53
CA ALA A 510 -15.90 -23.33 22.76
C ALA A 510 -16.05 -22.49 21.47
N ALA A 511 -14.99 -22.39 20.66
CA ALA A 511 -15.03 -21.67 19.40
C ALA A 511 -15.95 -22.37 18.37
N VAL A 512 -15.86 -23.70 18.25
CA VAL A 512 -16.72 -24.51 17.37
C VAL A 512 -18.18 -24.36 17.78
N LEU A 513 -18.50 -24.53 19.07
CA LEU A 513 -19.85 -24.33 19.62
C LEU A 513 -20.38 -22.92 19.36
N GLY A 514 -19.58 -21.89 19.61
CA GLY A 514 -19.94 -20.50 19.29
C GLY A 514 -20.08 -20.20 17.79
N GLY A 515 -19.64 -21.12 16.91
CA GLY A 515 -19.88 -21.10 15.47
C GLY A 515 -21.20 -21.75 15.05
N VAL A 516 -21.79 -22.62 15.88
CA VAL A 516 -22.98 -23.42 15.53
C VAL A 516 -24.18 -22.55 15.17
N ARG A 517 -24.36 -21.41 15.84
CA ARG A 517 -25.43 -20.43 15.51
C ARG A 517 -25.34 -19.88 14.08
N LEU A 518 -24.17 -19.98 13.44
CA LEU A 518 -23.93 -19.56 12.07
C LEU A 518 -24.04 -20.74 11.07
N SER A 519 -24.28 -21.95 11.58
CA SER A 519 -24.46 -23.17 10.79
C SER A 519 -25.94 -23.55 10.74
N PRO A 520 -26.53 -23.74 9.54
CA PRO A 520 -27.94 -24.13 9.42
C PRO A 520 -28.23 -25.54 9.96
N LEU A 521 -27.21 -26.39 10.15
CA LEU A 521 -27.38 -27.79 10.59
C LEU A 521 -27.37 -27.97 12.11
N GLY A 522 -27.03 -26.93 12.87
CA GLY A 522 -26.94 -27.02 14.33
C GLY A 522 -25.93 -28.07 14.82
N VAL A 523 -26.13 -28.54 16.06
CA VAL A 523 -25.35 -29.64 16.67
C VAL A 523 -26.31 -30.64 17.32
N PRO A 524 -26.09 -31.96 17.18
CA PRO A 524 -26.91 -32.96 17.86
C PRO A 524 -26.88 -32.77 19.39
N HIS A 525 -28.04 -32.84 20.05
CA HIS A 525 -28.17 -32.68 21.51
C HIS A 525 -27.20 -33.57 22.30
N THR A 526 -26.98 -34.82 21.84
CA THR A 526 -26.03 -35.76 22.45
C THR A 526 -24.61 -35.20 22.54
N LYS A 527 -24.16 -34.42 21.55
CA LYS A 527 -22.82 -33.81 21.57
C LYS A 527 -22.73 -32.70 22.61
N GLY A 528 -23.79 -31.92 22.80
CA GLY A 528 -23.89 -30.94 23.89
C GLY A 528 -23.76 -31.61 25.26
N LYS A 529 -24.44 -32.75 25.47
CA LYS A 529 -24.33 -33.55 26.71
C LYS A 529 -22.93 -34.09 26.96
N ILE A 530 -22.24 -34.58 25.92
CA ILE A 530 -20.85 -35.06 26.03
C ILE A 530 -19.95 -33.92 26.51
N ILE A 531 -20.03 -32.75 25.88
CA ILE A 531 -19.20 -31.59 26.26
C ILE A 531 -19.51 -31.12 27.68
N PHE A 532 -20.79 -31.16 28.10
CA PHE A 532 -21.19 -30.82 29.46
C PHE A 532 -20.55 -31.77 30.49
N ASN A 533 -20.60 -33.08 30.22
CA ASN A 533 -19.99 -34.08 31.09
C ASN A 533 -18.46 -33.90 31.17
N THR A 534 -17.79 -33.61 30.05
CA THR A 534 -16.35 -33.29 30.03
C THR A 534 -16.05 -32.04 30.87
N ALA A 535 -16.88 -31.00 30.77
CA ALA A 535 -16.73 -29.77 31.56
C ALA A 535 -16.89 -30.04 33.07
N GLU A 536 -17.89 -30.83 33.45
CA GLU A 536 -18.11 -31.24 34.84
C GLU A 536 -16.94 -32.06 35.39
N GLU A 537 -16.42 -33.01 34.60
CA GLU A 537 -15.26 -33.82 34.99
C GLU A 537 -14.01 -32.95 35.23
N LEU A 538 -13.76 -31.95 34.36
CA LEU A 538 -12.67 -31.00 34.54
C LEU A 538 -12.82 -30.19 35.84
N LEU A 539 -14.03 -29.73 36.17
CA LEU A 539 -14.30 -28.99 37.40
C LEU A 539 -14.12 -29.86 38.66
N ARG A 540 -14.66 -31.08 38.65
CA ARG A 540 -14.52 -32.03 39.77
C ARG A 540 -13.06 -32.43 40.01
N SER A 541 -12.28 -32.56 38.93
CA SER A 541 -10.86 -32.94 39.00
C SER A 541 -9.90 -31.75 39.17
N ALA A 542 -10.39 -30.51 39.23
CA ALA A 542 -9.55 -29.31 39.36
C ALA A 542 -8.77 -29.29 40.68
N SER A 543 -9.39 -29.71 41.79
CA SER A 543 -8.76 -29.75 43.13
C SER A 543 -7.76 -30.90 43.30
N GLN A 544 -7.77 -31.89 42.40
CA GLN A 544 -6.93 -33.09 42.52
C GLN A 544 -5.46 -32.85 42.14
N ASN A 545 -5.17 -31.80 41.37
CA ASN A 545 -3.80 -31.46 40.96
C ASN A 545 -3.61 -29.94 40.93
N SER A 546 -2.81 -29.40 41.86
CA SER A 546 -2.58 -27.96 42.00
C SER A 546 -2.02 -27.30 40.74
N ARG A 547 -1.20 -28.00 39.95
CA ARG A 547 -0.63 -27.50 38.68
C ARG A 547 -1.69 -27.34 37.57
N LEU A 548 -2.72 -28.18 37.60
CA LEU A 548 -3.77 -28.20 36.57
C LEU A 548 -5.04 -27.48 36.99
N SER A 549 -5.19 -27.16 38.29
CA SER A 549 -6.38 -26.56 38.88
C SER A 549 -6.89 -25.33 38.10
N LEU A 550 -6.00 -24.38 37.77
CA LEU A 550 -6.37 -23.18 37.02
C LEU A 550 -6.93 -23.52 35.62
N ASN A 551 -6.20 -24.33 34.84
CA ASN A 551 -6.57 -24.66 33.47
C ASN A 551 -7.83 -25.51 33.40
N ARG A 552 -7.99 -26.48 34.31
CA ARG A 552 -9.20 -27.30 34.43
C ARG A 552 -10.41 -26.47 34.81
N THR A 553 -10.26 -25.55 35.76
CA THR A 553 -11.34 -24.64 36.19
C THR A 553 -11.76 -23.72 35.05
N GLN A 554 -10.80 -23.08 34.39
CA GLN A 554 -11.08 -22.20 33.24
C GLN A 554 -11.72 -22.95 32.08
N ALA A 555 -11.20 -24.14 31.72
CA ALA A 555 -11.75 -24.97 30.67
C ALA A 555 -13.18 -25.41 30.98
N GLY A 556 -13.45 -25.89 32.20
CA GLY A 556 -14.79 -26.31 32.61
C GLY A 556 -15.83 -25.20 32.47
N TRP A 557 -15.54 -24.01 33.02
CA TRP A 557 -16.45 -22.87 32.92
C TRP A 557 -16.59 -22.34 31.48
N LEU A 558 -15.51 -22.34 30.70
CA LEU A 558 -15.54 -21.95 29.29
C LEU A 558 -16.47 -22.87 28.49
N LEU A 559 -16.40 -24.18 28.70
CA LEU A 559 -17.25 -25.16 28.02
C LEU A 559 -18.72 -25.04 28.42
N ILE A 560 -19.01 -24.86 29.71
CA ILE A 560 -20.38 -24.60 30.19
C ILE A 560 -20.93 -23.33 29.52
N GLY A 561 -20.17 -22.24 29.54
CA GLY A 561 -20.56 -20.99 28.88
C GLY A 561 -20.78 -21.14 27.38
N ALA A 562 -19.97 -21.95 26.70
CA ALA A 562 -20.13 -22.23 25.28
C ALA A 562 -21.40 -23.06 24.99
N ILE A 563 -21.73 -24.04 25.82
CA ILE A 563 -22.97 -24.84 25.68
C ILE A 563 -24.20 -23.96 25.84
N MET A 564 -24.18 -22.99 26.76
CA MET A 564 -25.29 -22.04 26.94
C MET A 564 -25.58 -21.21 25.67
N THR A 565 -24.63 -21.12 24.73
CA THR A 565 -24.87 -20.43 23.45
C THR A 565 -25.73 -21.22 22.46
N LEU A 566 -26.02 -22.50 22.76
CA LEU A 566 -26.85 -23.38 21.91
C LEU A 566 -28.37 -23.20 22.13
N GLY A 567 -28.77 -22.50 23.21
CA GLY A 567 -30.18 -22.33 23.59
C GLY A 567 -30.57 -23.23 24.75
#